data_AF-A0A7K1H6T3-F1
#
_entry.id   AF-A0A7K1H6T3-F1
#
_cell.length_a   1.000
_cell.length_b   1.000
_cell.length_c   1.000
_cell.angle_alpha   90.00
_cell.angle_beta   90.00
_cell.angle_gamma   90.00
#
_symmetry.space_group_name_H-M   'P 1'
#
loop_
_entity.id
_entity.type
_entity.pdbx_description
1 polymer ?
#
loop_
_entity_poly.entity_id
_entity_poly.type
_entity_poly.pdbx_seq_one_letter_code
_entity_poly.pdbx_strand_id
1 'polypeptide(L)'
;MFFVCRWREESPFSKRVVTVPDATVLDWFRRGWEHDDPHAWIDSELGGDVYGLESIFEEARKRHLPRPESVDDLRALLIGHLWVEGDDEDTFIRLGEHALRVRTDDDEVDLAYYFLDDAAVAASPDRLAFLLHDTWPLPTSAAACGAVFSPAVPVRTVWLVPPGPGSVYSVRLCWQSPDTYRNLDLPGATVFPGLALPDLATHLRDADDLDAHTWPHDAHLLKALVAPEDNDVGAALRRYARLPGYAPSPAGLDHAPTPDPNRGDVGEPGVAQRPTESLIRLDPHVAQVARYIDDFFGFDQWFLFDTRWAAANPDLARSLLRYATHWDPFEA
;
A
#
# COMPACT_ATOMS: atom_id res chain seq x y z
N MET A 1 19.59 7.84 -0.11
CA MET A 1 18.59 7.31 0.86
C MET A 1 17.18 7.53 0.33
N PHE A 2 16.22 6.72 0.76
CA PHE A 2 14.81 6.83 0.38
C PHE A 2 13.96 7.32 1.55
N PHE A 3 13.00 8.20 1.25
CA PHE A 3 11.86 8.52 2.07
C PHE A 3 10.60 7.91 1.44
N VAL A 4 9.75 7.30 2.25
CA VAL A 4 8.45 6.79 1.81
C VAL A 4 7.37 7.26 2.77
N CYS A 5 6.31 7.88 2.25
CA CYS A 5 5.11 8.20 2.99
C CYS A 5 3.95 7.32 2.50
N ARG A 6 3.34 6.54 3.40
CA ARG A 6 2.08 5.82 3.20
C ARG A 6 0.97 6.65 3.80
N TRP A 7 0.37 7.47 2.96
CA TRP A 7 -0.67 8.43 3.31
C TRP A 7 -1.66 8.53 2.13
N ARG A 8 -2.68 9.39 2.28
CA ARG A 8 -3.62 9.85 1.24
C ARG A 8 -2.90 10.61 0.13
N GLU A 9 -2.06 9.90 -0.60
CA GLU A 9 -1.29 10.43 -1.71
C GLU A 9 -2.14 10.34 -2.98
N GLU A 10 -2.02 11.36 -3.84
CA GLU A 10 -2.63 11.36 -5.18
C GLU A 10 -2.00 10.32 -6.14
N SER A 11 -1.16 9.43 -5.60
CA SER A 11 -0.51 8.33 -6.29
C SER A 11 -1.47 7.12 -6.41
N PRO A 12 -1.51 6.43 -7.55
CA PRO A 12 -2.27 5.18 -7.71
C PRO A 12 -1.89 4.07 -6.71
N PHE A 13 -0.73 4.18 -6.06
CA PHE A 13 -0.28 3.26 -5.00
C PHE A 13 -0.53 3.77 -3.57
N SER A 14 -1.20 4.91 -3.40
CA SER A 14 -1.42 5.58 -2.10
C SER A 14 -0.15 5.69 -1.25
N LYS A 15 0.96 6.01 -1.93
CA LYS A 15 2.25 6.27 -1.31
C LYS A 15 3.09 7.22 -2.15
N ARG A 16 3.95 7.98 -1.48
CA ARG A 16 4.95 8.87 -2.05
C ARG A 16 6.32 8.31 -1.75
N VAL A 17 7.17 8.23 -2.77
CA VAL A 17 8.55 7.75 -2.67
C VAL A 17 9.46 8.86 -3.16
N VAL A 18 10.42 9.25 -2.33
CA VAL A 18 11.36 10.33 -2.62
C VAL A 18 12.78 9.84 -2.35
N THR A 19 13.71 10.18 -3.24
CA THR A 19 15.15 9.97 -2.98
C THR A 19 15.72 11.24 -2.39
N VAL A 20 16.37 11.13 -1.24
CA VAL A 20 17.05 12.23 -0.55
C VAL A 20 18.58 12.02 -0.60
N PRO A 21 19.38 13.10 -0.61
CA PRO A 21 20.81 13.03 -0.89
C PRO A 21 21.66 12.43 0.23
N ASP A 22 21.13 12.36 1.45
CA ASP A 22 21.88 11.88 2.61
C ASP A 22 22.17 10.38 2.55
N ALA A 23 23.30 9.99 3.16
CA ALA A 23 23.75 8.61 3.20
C ALA A 23 23.07 7.80 4.31
N THR A 24 22.72 8.44 5.42
CA THR A 24 22.13 7.79 6.59
C THR A 24 20.94 8.58 7.12
N VAL A 25 20.08 7.90 7.89
CA VAL A 25 18.96 8.54 8.59
C VAL A 25 19.47 9.64 9.53
N LEU A 26 20.55 9.38 10.27
CA LEU A 26 21.13 10.36 11.20
C LEU A 26 21.59 11.64 10.48
N ASP A 27 22.20 11.50 9.30
CA ASP A 27 22.69 12.66 8.54
C ASP A 27 21.54 13.54 8.05
N TRP A 28 20.43 12.93 7.61
CA TRP A 28 19.24 13.69 7.20
C TRP A 28 18.63 14.47 8.36
N PHE A 29 18.48 13.87 9.55
CA PHE A 29 18.00 14.59 10.73
C PHE A 29 18.98 15.68 11.17
N ARG A 30 20.29 15.43 11.15
CA ARG A 30 21.30 16.46 11.45
C ARG A 30 21.21 17.66 10.52
N ARG A 31 20.96 17.43 9.22
CA ARG A 31 20.74 18.50 8.23
C ARG A 31 19.49 19.28 8.56
N GLY A 32 18.39 18.62 8.90
CA GLY A 32 17.14 19.27 9.30
C GLY A 32 17.27 20.21 10.51
N TRP A 33 18.19 19.92 11.44
CA TRP A 33 18.50 20.79 12.58
C TRP A 33 19.06 22.17 12.18
N GLU A 34 19.58 22.31 10.96
CA GLU A 34 20.17 23.55 10.46
C GLU A 34 19.14 24.48 9.80
N HIS A 35 17.89 24.05 9.64
CA HIS A 35 16.84 24.81 8.96
C HIS A 35 15.99 25.67 9.91
N ASP A 36 15.81 26.94 9.55
CA ASP A 36 15.00 27.92 10.28
C ASP A 36 13.48 27.78 10.03
N ASP A 37 13.08 26.99 9.05
CA ASP A 37 11.67 26.71 8.73
C ASP A 37 11.55 25.21 8.41
N PRO A 38 11.41 24.36 9.44
CA PRO A 38 11.32 22.92 9.25
C PRO A 38 10.14 22.49 8.37
N HIS A 39 8.97 23.13 8.52
CA HIS A 39 7.77 22.85 7.73
C HIS A 39 8.05 23.04 6.24
N ALA A 40 8.50 24.24 5.83
CA ALA A 40 8.75 24.53 4.42
C ALA A 40 9.90 23.70 3.85
N TRP A 41 10.91 23.36 4.67
CA TRP A 41 11.99 22.47 4.24
C TRP A 41 11.49 21.05 4.01
N ILE A 42 10.72 20.47 4.94
CA ILE A 42 10.14 19.13 4.82
C ILE A 42 9.22 19.06 3.60
N ASP A 43 8.32 20.02 3.44
CA ASP A 43 7.39 20.08 2.30
C ASP A 43 8.15 20.08 0.97
N SER A 44 9.19 20.92 0.85
CA SER A 44 10.01 21.00 -0.36
C SER A 44 10.90 19.77 -0.60
N GLU A 45 11.49 19.20 0.45
CA GLU A 45 12.46 18.09 0.35
C GLU A 45 11.73 16.76 0.11
N LEU A 46 10.62 16.54 0.80
CA LEU A 46 9.87 15.29 0.79
C LEU A 46 8.65 15.33 -0.13
N GLY A 47 8.43 16.44 -0.85
CA GLY A 47 7.39 16.59 -1.85
C GLY A 47 5.97 16.67 -1.27
N GLY A 48 5.83 17.26 -0.08
CA GLY A 48 4.57 17.43 0.62
C GLY A 48 4.73 17.32 2.14
N ASP A 49 3.69 17.71 2.86
CA ASP A 49 3.58 17.53 4.31
C ASP A 49 3.73 16.06 4.73
N VAL A 50 4.25 15.85 5.94
CA VAL A 50 4.42 14.55 6.59
C VAL A 50 3.96 14.68 8.03
N TYR A 51 2.78 14.13 8.31
CA TYR A 51 2.10 14.30 9.59
C TYR A 51 3.01 14.01 10.79
N GLY A 52 3.11 15.00 11.68
CA GLY A 52 3.89 14.93 12.92
C GLY A 52 5.41 15.06 12.74
N LEU A 53 5.99 14.89 11.54
CA LEU A 53 7.45 14.84 11.36
C LEU A 53 8.15 16.15 11.74
N GLU A 54 7.52 17.30 11.52
CA GLU A 54 8.12 18.60 11.82
C GLU A 54 8.34 18.86 13.32
N SER A 55 7.52 18.23 14.17
CA SER A 55 7.46 18.49 15.62
C SER A 55 8.80 18.32 16.32
N ILE A 56 9.63 17.35 15.91
CA ILE A 56 10.97 17.14 16.48
C ILE A 56 11.88 18.34 16.23
N PHE A 57 11.81 18.94 15.04
CA PHE A 57 12.62 20.11 14.69
C PHE A 57 12.08 21.38 15.36
N GLU A 58 10.76 21.52 15.47
CA GLU A 58 10.14 22.61 16.21
C GLU A 58 10.53 22.59 17.70
N GLU A 59 10.42 21.42 18.35
CA GLU A 59 10.81 21.25 19.75
C GLU A 59 12.32 21.39 19.95
N ALA A 60 13.13 20.96 18.98
CA ALA A 60 14.57 21.22 19.00
C ALA A 60 14.89 22.71 19.06
N ARG A 61 14.19 23.54 18.28
CA ARG A 61 14.37 24.99 18.29
C ARG A 61 13.83 25.63 19.57
N LYS A 62 12.60 25.29 19.94
CA LYS A 62 11.89 25.83 21.11
C LYS A 62 12.62 25.53 22.42
N ARG A 63 13.24 24.36 22.55
CA ARG A 63 13.95 23.92 23.77
C ARG A 63 15.47 24.00 23.65
N HIS A 64 16.00 24.47 22.53
CA HIS A 64 17.44 24.49 22.22
C HIS A 64 18.09 23.10 22.41
N LEU A 65 17.45 22.05 21.90
CA LEU A 65 17.97 20.68 22.00
C LEU A 65 19.25 20.54 21.18
N PRO A 66 20.25 19.79 21.68
CA PRO A 66 21.45 19.53 20.92
C PRO A 66 21.11 18.74 19.65
N ARG A 67 21.85 19.02 18.58
CA ARG A 67 21.83 18.19 17.38
C ARG A 67 22.28 16.77 17.75
N PRO A 68 21.62 15.70 17.28
CA PRO A 68 22.04 14.33 17.59
C PRO A 68 23.45 14.04 17.08
N GLU A 69 24.29 13.42 17.92
CA GLU A 69 25.64 13.04 17.54
C GLU A 69 25.79 11.53 17.24
N SER A 70 24.79 10.74 17.63
CA SER A 70 24.69 9.30 17.39
C SER A 70 23.25 8.87 17.08
N VAL A 71 23.10 7.65 16.59
CA VAL A 71 21.76 7.03 16.38
C VAL A 71 21.01 6.90 17.72
N ASP A 72 21.72 6.68 18.82
CA ASP A 72 21.12 6.60 20.15
C ASP A 72 20.61 7.95 20.63
N ASP A 73 21.36 9.03 20.37
CA ASP A 73 20.90 10.40 20.65
C ASP A 73 19.66 10.73 19.81
N LEU A 74 19.67 10.40 18.52
CA LEU A 74 18.52 10.59 17.65
C LEU A 74 17.31 9.79 18.15
N ARG A 75 17.50 8.54 18.60
CA ARG A 75 16.42 7.73 19.17
C ARG A 75 15.79 8.42 20.38
N ALA A 76 16.61 8.91 21.31
CA ALA A 76 16.15 9.60 22.49
C ALA A 76 15.37 10.89 22.14
N LEU A 77 15.84 11.64 21.14
CA LEU A 77 15.17 12.84 20.67
C LEU A 77 13.83 12.53 19.98
N LEU A 78 13.77 11.50 19.14
CA LEU A 78 12.53 11.07 18.49
C LEU A 78 11.49 10.66 19.53
N ILE A 79 11.84 9.77 20.46
CA ILE A 79 10.90 9.31 21.50
C ILE A 79 10.41 10.49 22.37
N GLY A 80 11.28 11.46 22.67
CA GLY A 80 10.93 12.58 23.54
C GLY A 80 10.17 13.73 22.87
N HIS A 81 10.26 13.86 21.53
CA HIS A 81 9.88 15.10 20.83
C HIS A 81 9.20 14.92 19.48
N LEU A 82 9.21 13.72 18.89
CA LEU A 82 8.43 13.45 17.70
C LEU A 82 6.98 13.20 18.11
N TRP A 83 6.09 14.06 17.63
CA TRP A 83 4.65 13.87 17.75
C TRP A 83 4.21 12.69 16.89
N VAL A 84 3.66 11.69 17.58
CA VAL A 84 2.94 10.56 16.99
C VAL A 84 1.63 10.44 17.75
N GLU A 85 0.54 10.26 17.04
CA GLU A 85 -0.78 10.16 17.63
C GLU A 85 -1.19 8.68 17.76
N GLY A 86 -1.63 8.32 18.96
CA GLY A 86 -2.07 6.98 19.36
C GLY A 86 -1.65 6.58 20.78
N ASP A 87 -2.30 5.57 21.35
CA ASP A 87 -2.23 5.24 22.79
C ASP A 87 -0.91 4.57 23.27
N ASP A 88 0.02 4.21 22.36
CA ASP A 88 1.26 3.47 22.68
C ASP A 88 2.49 4.00 21.90
N GLU A 89 2.92 5.22 22.24
CA GLU A 89 4.00 5.99 21.60
C GLU A 89 5.32 5.18 21.42
N ASP A 90 5.66 4.31 22.37
CA ASP A 90 6.91 3.53 22.36
C ASP A 90 6.95 2.44 21.27
N THR A 91 5.80 2.03 20.72
CA THR A 91 5.72 0.99 19.68
C THR A 91 5.72 1.55 18.25
N PHE A 92 5.46 2.84 18.11
CA PHE A 92 5.22 3.50 16.82
C PHE A 92 6.46 4.09 16.18
N ILE A 93 7.51 4.38 16.96
CA ILE A 93 8.79 4.89 16.45
C ILE A 93 9.84 3.77 16.53
N ARG A 94 10.29 3.28 15.37
CA ARG A 94 11.29 2.21 15.27
C ARG A 94 12.53 2.67 14.52
N LEU A 95 13.54 3.10 15.28
CA LEU A 95 14.85 3.50 14.74
C LEU A 95 15.91 2.38 14.89
N GLY A 96 16.35 1.86 13.76
CA GLY A 96 17.58 1.06 13.62
C GLY A 96 18.71 1.88 13.00
N GLU A 97 19.85 1.23 12.75
CA GLU A 97 21.01 1.88 12.10
C GLU A 97 20.70 2.38 10.69
N HIS A 98 19.96 1.58 9.92
CA HIS A 98 19.72 1.81 8.49
C HIS A 98 18.28 2.26 8.15
N ALA A 99 17.40 2.32 9.15
CA ALA A 99 15.99 2.58 8.93
C ALA A 99 15.31 3.26 10.12
N LEU A 100 14.57 4.34 9.84
CA LEU A 100 13.51 4.86 10.70
C LEU A 100 12.17 4.43 10.12
N ARG A 101 11.30 3.87 10.95
CA ARG A 101 9.92 3.56 10.60
C ARG A 101 9.04 4.20 11.65
N VAL A 102 8.07 5.00 11.22
CA VAL A 102 7.13 5.66 12.11
C VAL A 102 5.71 5.29 11.69
N ARG A 103 4.88 4.94 12.66
CA ARG A 103 3.42 4.85 12.53
C ARG A 103 2.79 6.01 13.30
N THR A 104 1.66 6.52 12.82
CA THR A 104 0.81 7.46 13.54
C THR A 104 -0.64 7.24 13.09
N ASP A 105 -1.59 7.63 13.91
CA ASP A 105 -2.99 7.82 13.52
C ASP A 105 -3.21 9.33 13.29
N ASP A 106 -4.21 9.75 12.54
CA ASP A 106 -4.66 11.16 12.45
C ASP A 106 -6.13 11.29 12.88
N ASP A 107 -6.59 10.38 13.74
CA ASP A 107 -7.98 10.11 14.13
C ASP A 107 -8.88 9.51 13.02
N GLU A 108 -8.43 9.51 11.77
CA GLU A 108 -9.25 9.13 10.62
C GLU A 108 -8.67 7.94 9.86
N VAL A 109 -7.34 7.83 9.75
CA VAL A 109 -6.62 6.74 9.09
C VAL A 109 -5.27 6.43 9.77
N ASP A 110 -4.82 5.17 9.70
CA ASP A 110 -3.45 4.84 10.09
C ASP A 110 -2.47 5.32 9.00
N LEU A 111 -1.30 5.80 9.44
CA LEU A 111 -0.29 6.41 8.60
C LEU A 111 1.07 5.86 8.96
N ALA A 112 1.93 5.77 7.96
CA ALA A 112 3.31 5.38 8.21
C ALA A 112 4.26 6.06 7.25
N TYR A 113 5.43 6.43 7.76
CA TYR A 113 6.52 6.91 6.94
C TYR A 113 7.85 6.28 7.34
N TYR A 114 8.76 6.27 6.37
CA TYR A 114 9.99 5.50 6.44
C TYR A 114 11.15 6.32 5.89
N PHE A 115 12.27 6.28 6.58
CA PHE A 115 13.58 6.62 6.02
C PHE A 115 14.40 5.34 5.93
N LEU A 116 14.88 5.03 4.73
CA LEU A 116 15.57 3.78 4.41
C LEU A 116 16.85 4.09 3.63
N ASP A 117 18.00 3.80 4.22
CA ASP A 117 19.25 3.95 3.48
C ASP A 117 19.48 2.81 2.46
N ASP A 118 20.49 2.97 1.62
CA ASP A 118 20.76 2.02 0.55
C ASP A 118 21.15 0.63 1.08
N ALA A 119 21.71 0.53 2.30
CA ALA A 119 22.05 -0.73 2.92
C ALA A 119 20.79 -1.50 3.37
N ALA A 120 19.80 -0.81 3.95
CA ALA A 120 18.50 -1.42 4.25
C ALA A 120 17.82 -1.96 2.98
N VAL A 121 17.82 -1.17 1.90
CA VAL A 121 17.21 -1.55 0.62
C VAL A 121 17.91 -2.78 0.01
N ALA A 122 19.24 -2.78 -0.02
CA ALA A 122 20.01 -3.89 -0.56
C ALA A 122 19.86 -5.18 0.27
N ALA A 123 19.70 -5.07 1.59
CA ALA A 123 19.60 -6.21 2.49
C ALA A 123 18.21 -6.87 2.48
N SER A 124 17.16 -6.18 2.04
CA SER A 124 15.77 -6.66 2.16
C SER A 124 14.89 -6.36 0.93
N PRO A 125 15.32 -6.73 -0.29
CA PRO A 125 14.55 -6.44 -1.50
C PRO A 125 13.17 -7.11 -1.49
N ASP A 126 13.06 -8.33 -0.94
CA ASP A 126 11.81 -9.08 -0.80
C ASP A 126 10.80 -8.45 0.18
N ARG A 127 11.23 -7.47 0.97
CA ARG A 127 10.38 -6.71 1.89
C ARG A 127 10.07 -5.31 1.36
N LEU A 128 11.01 -4.69 0.66
CA LEU A 128 10.97 -3.27 0.32
C LEU A 128 10.66 -2.98 -1.16
N ALA A 129 10.74 -3.96 -2.06
CA ALA A 129 10.58 -3.73 -3.49
C ALA A 129 9.25 -3.05 -3.86
N PHE A 130 8.12 -3.45 -3.27
CA PHE A 130 6.83 -2.78 -3.51
C PHE A 130 6.73 -1.45 -2.74
N LEU A 131 7.26 -1.37 -1.52
CA LEU A 131 7.27 -0.12 -0.74
C LEU A 131 8.00 1.02 -1.48
N LEU A 132 9.06 0.70 -2.22
CA LEU A 132 9.85 1.66 -3.00
C LEU A 132 9.40 1.80 -4.46
N HIS A 133 8.44 0.97 -4.90
CA HIS A 133 7.93 1.03 -6.28
C HIS A 133 6.94 2.18 -6.45
N ASP A 134 7.33 3.20 -7.20
CA ASP A 134 6.60 4.46 -7.39
C ASP A 134 5.95 4.61 -8.77
N THR A 135 6.24 3.69 -9.70
CA THR A 135 5.85 3.82 -11.10
C THR A 135 4.66 2.93 -11.42
N TRP A 136 3.51 3.53 -11.75
CA TRP A 136 2.38 2.78 -12.30
C TRP A 136 2.58 2.53 -13.81
N PRO A 137 2.22 1.35 -14.34
CA PRO A 137 1.74 0.13 -13.67
C PRO A 137 2.88 -0.80 -13.18
N LEU A 138 2.55 -1.80 -12.34
CA LEU A 138 3.46 -2.93 -12.05
C LEU A 138 3.96 -3.59 -13.36
N PRO A 139 5.20 -4.17 -13.37
CA PRO A 139 5.77 -4.81 -14.55
C PRO A 139 4.92 -5.99 -15.02
N THR A 140 4.99 -6.29 -16.32
CA THR A 140 4.13 -7.31 -16.97
C THR A 140 4.89 -8.60 -17.31
N SER A 141 6.16 -8.69 -16.93
CA SER A 141 7.00 -9.86 -17.17
C SER A 141 6.43 -11.10 -16.47
N ALA A 142 6.54 -12.25 -17.14
CA ALA A 142 6.07 -13.52 -16.62
C ALA A 142 7.06 -14.64 -16.93
N ALA A 143 7.23 -15.55 -15.98
CA ALA A 143 8.10 -16.70 -16.12
C ALA A 143 7.47 -17.75 -17.05
N ALA A 144 8.29 -18.74 -17.44
CA ALA A 144 7.83 -19.90 -18.17
C ALA A 144 6.82 -20.73 -17.36
N CYS A 145 6.02 -21.54 -18.07
CA CYS A 145 5.14 -22.50 -17.42
C CYS A 145 5.94 -23.47 -16.54
N GLY A 146 5.41 -23.80 -15.36
CA GLY A 146 6.08 -24.65 -14.37
C GLY A 146 7.06 -23.92 -13.44
N ALA A 147 7.21 -22.60 -13.57
CA ALA A 147 7.91 -21.80 -12.58
C ALA A 147 7.23 -21.90 -11.21
N VAL A 148 8.02 -21.80 -10.14
CA VAL A 148 7.55 -21.90 -8.76
C VAL A 148 7.74 -20.58 -8.04
N PHE A 149 6.81 -20.26 -7.16
CA PHE A 149 6.89 -19.10 -6.27
C PHE A 149 6.42 -19.53 -4.88
N SER A 150 7.14 -19.07 -3.85
CA SER A 150 6.76 -19.27 -2.45
C SER A 150 6.51 -17.90 -1.82
N PRO A 151 5.31 -17.67 -1.25
CA PRO A 151 5.09 -16.48 -0.45
C PRO A 151 6.00 -16.52 0.78
N ALA A 152 6.47 -15.35 1.21
CA ALA A 152 7.32 -15.19 2.40
C ALA A 152 6.52 -14.73 3.63
N VAL A 153 5.20 -14.65 3.51
CA VAL A 153 4.24 -14.27 4.54
C VAL A 153 3.02 -15.21 4.51
N PRO A 154 2.28 -15.36 5.61
CA PRO A 154 1.02 -16.09 5.61
C PRO A 154 0.03 -15.55 4.56
N VAL A 155 -0.72 -16.46 3.94
CA VAL A 155 -1.77 -16.13 2.96
C VAL A 155 -3.06 -16.87 3.31
N ARG A 156 -4.20 -16.23 3.11
CA ARG A 156 -5.53 -16.79 3.38
C ARG A 156 -5.96 -17.66 2.20
N THR A 157 -6.15 -18.95 2.40
CA THR A 157 -6.41 -19.87 1.28
C THR A 157 -7.90 -20.01 0.98
N VAL A 158 -8.28 -19.86 -0.29
CA VAL A 158 -9.62 -20.17 -0.81
C VAL A 158 -9.50 -21.26 -1.87
N TRP A 159 -10.18 -22.37 -1.66
CA TRP A 159 -10.13 -23.53 -2.56
C TRP A 159 -11.31 -23.49 -3.53
N LEU A 160 -11.01 -23.29 -4.82
CA LEU A 160 -12.00 -23.40 -5.91
C LEU A 160 -11.84 -24.69 -6.71
N VAL A 161 -10.63 -25.25 -6.69
CA VAL A 161 -10.23 -26.46 -7.41
C VAL A 161 -9.28 -27.28 -6.54
N PRO A 162 -9.03 -28.56 -6.86
CA PRO A 162 -7.98 -29.33 -6.22
C PRO A 162 -6.59 -28.64 -6.35
N PRO A 163 -5.68 -28.81 -5.37
CA PRO A 163 -4.35 -28.23 -5.43
C PRO A 163 -3.60 -28.58 -6.72
N GLY A 164 -2.96 -27.57 -7.31
CA GLY A 164 -2.14 -27.70 -8.51
C GLY A 164 -0.86 -26.86 -8.41
N PRO A 165 -0.02 -26.87 -9.46
CA PRO A 165 1.31 -26.23 -9.44
C PRO A 165 1.27 -24.70 -9.51
N GLY A 166 0.15 -24.11 -9.93
CA GLY A 166 -0.05 -22.66 -9.96
C GLY A 166 -0.91 -22.18 -8.81
N SER A 167 -0.84 -20.89 -8.53
CA SER A 167 -1.70 -20.18 -7.59
C SER A 167 -1.96 -18.79 -8.12
N VAL A 168 -3.16 -18.27 -7.86
CA VAL A 168 -3.47 -16.85 -8.01
C VAL A 168 -3.46 -16.18 -6.65
N TYR A 169 -2.81 -15.04 -6.53
CA TYR A 169 -2.76 -14.21 -5.34
C TYR A 169 -3.61 -12.96 -5.57
N SER A 170 -4.39 -12.60 -4.55
CA SER A 170 -5.24 -11.43 -4.52
C SER A 170 -4.85 -10.56 -3.34
N VAL A 171 -4.40 -9.35 -3.64
CA VAL A 171 -3.95 -8.36 -2.67
C VAL A 171 -4.80 -7.10 -2.83
N ARG A 172 -5.59 -6.80 -1.81
CA ARG A 172 -6.37 -5.56 -1.76
C ARG A 172 -5.78 -4.65 -0.69
N LEU A 173 -5.50 -3.41 -1.08
CA LEU A 173 -5.05 -2.34 -0.20
C LEU A 173 -6.19 -1.33 -0.15
N CYS A 174 -6.74 -1.08 1.04
CA CYS A 174 -7.92 -0.24 1.17
C CYS A 174 -7.90 0.57 2.46
N TRP A 175 -8.63 1.68 2.47
CA TRP A 175 -8.71 2.61 3.59
C TRP A 175 -9.39 2.07 4.83
N GLN A 176 -10.27 1.09 4.66
CA GLN A 176 -10.90 0.42 5.78
C GLN A 176 -11.20 -1.01 5.39
N SER A 177 -10.36 -1.92 5.84
CA SER A 177 -10.64 -3.35 5.73
C SER A 177 -11.87 -3.71 6.57
N PRO A 178 -12.90 -4.36 6.00
CA PRO A 178 -14.03 -4.87 6.80
C PRO A 178 -13.61 -5.94 7.81
N ASP A 179 -12.47 -6.59 7.59
CA ASP A 179 -11.96 -7.65 8.47
C ASP A 179 -11.17 -7.10 9.67
N THR A 180 -10.49 -5.95 9.52
CA THR A 180 -9.56 -5.42 10.54
C THR A 180 -9.87 -3.98 10.97
N TYR A 181 -10.70 -3.25 10.24
CA TYR A 181 -10.99 -1.82 10.43
C TYR A 181 -9.75 -0.92 10.43
N ARG A 182 -8.70 -1.35 9.71
CA ARG A 182 -7.39 -0.68 9.57
C ARG A 182 -7.02 -0.58 8.09
N ASN A 183 -6.10 0.33 7.75
CA ASN A 183 -5.56 0.49 6.39
C ASN A 183 -4.07 0.09 6.25
N LEU A 184 -3.32 0.02 7.36
CA LEU A 184 -1.93 -0.45 7.34
C LEU A 184 -1.77 -1.90 7.81
N ASP A 185 -2.57 -2.34 8.79
CA ASP A 185 -2.60 -3.72 9.28
C ASP A 185 -3.79 -4.46 8.67
N LEU A 186 -3.63 -4.76 7.39
CA LEU A 186 -4.62 -5.45 6.59
C LEU A 186 -4.59 -6.97 6.85
N PRO A 187 -5.68 -7.69 6.57
CA PRO A 187 -5.80 -9.11 6.88
C PRO A 187 -4.93 -10.04 6.01
N GLY A 188 -4.09 -9.48 5.13
CA GLY A 188 -3.23 -10.24 4.23
C GLY A 188 -3.90 -10.69 2.94
N ALA A 189 -3.06 -11.16 2.02
CA ALA A 189 -3.48 -11.62 0.71
C ALA A 189 -4.32 -12.91 0.77
N THR A 190 -5.23 -13.05 -0.19
CA THR A 190 -5.90 -14.32 -0.48
C THR A 190 -5.12 -15.09 -1.55
N VAL A 191 -5.01 -16.41 -1.41
CA VAL A 191 -4.47 -17.30 -2.42
C VAL A 191 -5.54 -18.28 -2.91
N PHE A 192 -5.58 -18.50 -4.22
CA PHE A 192 -6.41 -19.49 -4.92
C PHE A 192 -5.48 -20.53 -5.54
N PRO A 193 -5.19 -21.64 -4.84
CA PRO A 193 -4.28 -22.66 -5.34
C PRO A 193 -4.87 -23.43 -6.52
N GLY A 194 -4.00 -23.97 -7.37
CA GLY A 194 -4.35 -24.76 -8.55
C GLY A 194 -4.75 -23.95 -9.78
N LEU A 195 -4.71 -22.61 -9.73
CA LEU A 195 -5.20 -21.74 -10.78
C LEU A 195 -4.12 -20.87 -11.43
N ALA A 196 -4.35 -20.49 -12.69
CA ALA A 196 -3.70 -19.36 -13.34
C ALA A 196 -4.68 -18.18 -13.42
N LEU A 197 -4.16 -16.94 -13.52
CA LEU A 197 -5.01 -15.74 -13.49
C LEU A 197 -6.12 -15.72 -14.56
N PRO A 198 -5.87 -16.17 -15.82
CA PRO A 198 -6.92 -16.20 -16.84
C PRO A 198 -8.11 -17.10 -16.50
N ASP A 199 -7.90 -18.15 -15.69
CA ASP A 199 -8.93 -19.13 -15.38
C ASP A 199 -9.77 -18.72 -14.14
N LEU A 200 -9.31 -17.73 -13.37
CA LEU A 200 -9.88 -17.38 -12.06
C LEU A 200 -11.36 -17.01 -12.13
N ALA A 201 -11.77 -16.19 -13.12
CA ALA A 201 -13.16 -15.73 -13.24
C ALA A 201 -14.14 -16.90 -13.46
N THR A 202 -13.79 -17.86 -14.31
CA THR A 202 -14.60 -19.06 -14.56
C THR A 202 -14.82 -19.84 -13.27
N HIS A 203 -13.76 -20.07 -12.50
CA HIS A 203 -13.85 -20.83 -11.25
C HIS A 203 -14.59 -20.09 -10.12
N LEU A 204 -14.47 -18.76 -10.04
CA LEU A 204 -15.25 -17.96 -9.07
C LEU A 204 -16.75 -18.03 -9.35
N ARG A 205 -17.14 -18.04 -10.62
CA ARG A 205 -18.54 -18.17 -11.02
C ARG A 205 -19.12 -19.53 -10.65
N ASP A 206 -18.36 -20.60 -10.91
CA ASP A 206 -18.82 -21.97 -10.72
C ASP A 206 -18.81 -22.43 -9.25
N ALA A 207 -18.19 -21.65 -8.36
CA ALA A 207 -18.17 -21.94 -6.93
C ALA A 207 -19.57 -21.83 -6.30
N ASP A 208 -19.94 -22.82 -5.48
CA ASP A 208 -21.20 -22.86 -4.73
C ASP A 208 -21.26 -21.71 -3.71
N ASP A 209 -22.40 -21.02 -3.65
CA ASP A 209 -22.61 -19.90 -2.73
C ASP A 209 -22.57 -20.35 -1.26
N LEU A 210 -22.92 -21.61 -0.97
CA LEU A 210 -22.84 -22.17 0.38
C LEU A 210 -21.41 -22.25 0.90
N ASP A 211 -20.44 -22.54 0.03
CA ASP A 211 -19.03 -22.58 0.38
C ASP A 211 -18.45 -21.16 0.51
N ALA A 212 -19.00 -20.20 -0.25
CA ALA A 212 -18.54 -18.82 -0.30
C ALA A 212 -18.82 -18.00 0.97
N HIS A 213 -19.79 -18.40 1.80
CA HIS A 213 -20.13 -17.69 3.05
C HIS A 213 -19.02 -17.67 4.10
N THR A 214 -18.03 -18.57 3.98
CA THR A 214 -16.87 -18.64 4.89
C THR A 214 -15.63 -17.94 4.34
N TRP A 215 -15.72 -17.39 3.13
CA TRP A 215 -14.56 -16.80 2.47
C TRP A 215 -14.19 -15.45 3.10
N PRO A 216 -12.90 -15.07 3.01
CA PRO A 216 -12.48 -13.69 3.24
C PRO A 216 -13.33 -12.68 2.46
N HIS A 217 -13.58 -11.50 3.04
CA HIS A 217 -14.41 -10.45 2.42
C HIS A 217 -13.98 -10.15 0.98
N ASP A 218 -12.67 -10.03 0.74
CA ASP A 218 -12.13 -9.69 -0.58
C ASP A 218 -12.40 -10.78 -1.63
N ALA A 219 -12.36 -12.07 -1.23
CA ALA A 219 -12.70 -13.16 -2.13
C ALA A 219 -14.19 -13.19 -2.45
N HIS A 220 -15.04 -12.91 -1.46
CA HIS A 220 -16.49 -12.80 -1.64
C HIS A 220 -16.85 -11.60 -2.53
N LEU A 221 -16.20 -10.44 -2.33
CA LEU A 221 -16.35 -9.26 -3.18
C LEU A 221 -15.91 -9.55 -4.62
N LEU A 222 -14.79 -10.25 -4.81
CA LEU A 222 -14.31 -10.60 -6.16
C LEU A 222 -15.31 -11.53 -6.87
N LYS A 223 -15.81 -12.57 -6.18
CA LYS A 223 -16.85 -13.46 -6.72
C LYS A 223 -18.10 -12.67 -7.13
N ALA A 224 -18.58 -11.79 -6.26
CA ALA A 224 -19.78 -11.00 -6.53
C ALA A 224 -19.63 -10.01 -7.69
N LEU A 225 -18.39 -9.60 -8.01
CA LEU A 225 -18.08 -8.73 -9.14
C LEU A 225 -17.94 -9.48 -10.48
N VAL A 226 -17.74 -10.80 -10.46
CA VAL A 226 -17.64 -11.64 -11.65
C VAL A 226 -19.05 -11.96 -12.16
N ALA A 227 -19.35 -11.51 -13.38
CA ALA A 227 -20.63 -11.75 -14.01
C ALA A 227 -20.64 -13.09 -14.80
N PRO A 228 -21.84 -13.62 -15.14
CA PRO A 228 -21.98 -14.85 -15.92
C PRO A 228 -21.24 -14.84 -17.27
N GLU A 229 -21.11 -13.67 -17.89
CA GLU A 229 -20.48 -13.48 -19.20
C GLU A 229 -18.96 -13.24 -19.18
N ASP A 230 -18.36 -13.06 -17.99
CA ASP A 230 -16.96 -12.66 -17.85
C ASP A 230 -15.99 -13.80 -18.19
N ASN A 231 -15.17 -13.66 -19.23
CA ASN A 231 -14.17 -14.69 -19.53
C ASN A 231 -12.84 -14.51 -18.78
N ASP A 232 -12.70 -13.40 -18.05
CA ASP A 232 -11.53 -13.04 -17.26
C ASP A 232 -11.94 -12.11 -16.10
N VAL A 233 -11.01 -11.90 -15.15
CA VAL A 233 -11.24 -11.01 -14.00
C VAL A 233 -11.23 -9.52 -14.35
N GLY A 234 -10.83 -9.16 -15.57
CA GLY A 234 -10.69 -7.78 -16.00
C GLY A 234 -12.03 -7.04 -16.05
N ALA A 235 -13.12 -7.71 -16.44
CA ALA A 235 -14.46 -7.13 -16.36
C ALA A 235 -14.89 -6.86 -14.91
N ALA A 236 -14.60 -7.79 -13.99
CA ALA A 236 -14.85 -7.62 -12.55
C ALA A 236 -14.07 -6.42 -11.97
N LEU A 237 -12.77 -6.27 -12.31
CA LEU A 237 -11.98 -5.11 -11.88
C LEU A 237 -12.49 -3.78 -12.45
N ARG A 238 -13.03 -3.78 -13.67
CA ARG A 238 -13.72 -2.59 -14.22
C ARG A 238 -14.99 -2.25 -13.46
N ARG A 239 -15.75 -3.24 -12.98
CA ARG A 239 -16.90 -3.00 -12.10
C ARG A 239 -16.44 -2.45 -10.75
N TYR A 240 -15.39 -3.02 -10.16
CA TYR A 240 -14.76 -2.53 -8.93
C TYR A 240 -14.37 -1.05 -9.02
N ALA A 241 -13.71 -0.66 -10.12
CA ALA A 241 -13.27 0.72 -10.37
C ALA A 241 -14.40 1.76 -10.39
N ARG A 242 -15.66 1.33 -10.53
CA ARG A 242 -16.86 2.18 -10.56
C ARG A 242 -17.69 2.10 -9.28
N LEU A 243 -17.31 1.29 -8.31
CA LEU A 243 -18.07 1.17 -7.06
C LEU A 243 -17.96 2.47 -6.25
N PRO A 244 -19.10 3.04 -5.82
CA PRO A 244 -19.09 4.24 -5.00
C PRO A 244 -18.63 3.94 -3.57
N GLY A 245 -18.21 4.99 -2.87
CA GLY A 245 -17.91 4.94 -1.43
C GLY A 245 -16.60 4.24 -1.06
N TYR A 246 -16.23 4.39 0.22
CA TYR A 246 -14.95 3.93 0.76
C TYR A 246 -14.92 2.42 1.06
N ALA A 247 -16.05 1.83 1.50
CA ALA A 247 -16.14 0.41 1.87
C ALA A 247 -17.08 -0.38 0.94
N PRO A 248 -16.62 -0.78 -0.26
CA PRO A 248 -17.43 -1.59 -1.17
C PRO A 248 -17.78 -2.93 -0.51
N SER A 249 -19.07 -3.23 -0.48
CA SER A 249 -19.61 -4.45 0.13
C SER A 249 -20.32 -5.31 -0.93
N PRO A 250 -20.15 -6.64 -0.88
CA PRO A 250 -20.88 -7.58 -1.73
C PRO A 250 -22.40 -7.39 -1.68
N ALA A 251 -22.95 -7.10 -0.49
CA ALA A 251 -24.38 -6.88 -0.29
C ALA A 251 -24.90 -5.56 -0.91
N GLY A 252 -24.01 -4.62 -1.24
CA GLY A 252 -24.35 -3.33 -1.84
C GLY A 252 -24.33 -3.31 -3.37
N LEU A 253 -23.94 -4.42 -4.02
CA LEU A 253 -23.74 -4.49 -5.47
C LEU A 253 -25.06 -4.47 -6.28
N ASP A 254 -26.20 -4.77 -5.65
CA ASP A 254 -27.53 -4.68 -6.26
C ASP A 254 -28.04 -3.24 -6.44
N HIS A 255 -27.31 -2.25 -5.89
CA HIS A 255 -27.69 -0.84 -5.89
C HIS A 255 -26.56 0.02 -6.44
N ALA A 256 -26.21 -0.17 -7.72
CA ALA A 256 -25.37 0.80 -8.42
C ALA A 256 -26.15 2.12 -8.60
N PRO A 257 -25.71 3.26 -8.01
CA PRO A 257 -26.33 4.55 -8.28
C PRO A 257 -25.88 5.07 -9.65
N THR A 258 -26.78 5.76 -10.33
CA THR A 258 -26.48 6.59 -11.50
C THR A 258 -25.52 7.73 -11.10
N PRO A 259 -24.53 8.09 -11.95
CA PRO A 259 -23.58 9.16 -11.64
C PRO A 259 -24.29 10.51 -11.42
N ASP A 260 -23.90 11.21 -10.35
CA ASP A 260 -24.34 12.57 -10.03
C ASP A 260 -23.56 13.58 -10.89
N PRO A 261 -24.22 14.40 -11.74
CA PRO A 261 -23.55 15.32 -12.66
C PRO A 261 -23.04 16.62 -12.01
N ASN A 262 -23.17 16.81 -10.68
CA ASN A 262 -22.89 18.09 -10.03
C ASN A 262 -21.62 18.11 -9.15
N ARG A 263 -20.45 17.74 -9.71
CA ARG A 263 -19.15 18.11 -9.09
C ARG A 263 -18.60 19.33 -9.82
N GLY A 264 -18.82 20.51 -9.23
CA GLY A 264 -18.38 21.80 -9.75
C GLY A 264 -16.86 21.95 -9.62
N ASP A 265 -16.23 22.29 -10.74
CA ASP A 265 -14.80 22.52 -10.90
C ASP A 265 -14.49 24.00 -10.56
N VAL A 266 -13.62 24.24 -9.59
CA VAL A 266 -13.02 25.56 -9.33
C VAL A 266 -11.51 25.38 -9.45
N GLY A 267 -10.99 25.69 -10.63
CA GLY A 267 -9.57 25.58 -10.94
C GLY A 267 -8.74 26.72 -10.35
N GLU A 268 -7.61 26.35 -9.77
CA GLU A 268 -6.40 27.19 -9.72
C GLU A 268 -5.29 26.54 -10.57
N PRO A 269 -4.41 27.33 -11.21
CA PRO A 269 -3.46 26.82 -12.19
C PRO A 269 -2.13 26.40 -11.55
N GLY A 270 -1.64 25.20 -11.90
CA GLY A 270 -0.21 24.92 -11.93
C GLY A 270 0.31 23.78 -11.06
N VAL A 271 -0.21 22.56 -11.21
CA VAL A 271 0.49 21.32 -10.81
C VAL A 271 0.20 20.27 -11.90
N ALA A 272 1.14 19.34 -12.14
CA ALA A 272 1.00 18.24 -13.11
C ALA A 272 -0.40 17.59 -13.02
N GLN A 273 -1.01 17.26 -14.17
CA GLN A 273 -2.38 16.71 -14.23
C GLN A 273 -2.54 15.51 -13.30
N ARG A 274 -3.29 15.73 -12.22
CA ARG A 274 -3.61 14.76 -11.18
C ARG A 274 -4.59 13.73 -11.74
N PRO A 275 -4.40 12.41 -11.54
CA PRO A 275 -5.39 11.43 -11.95
C PRO A 275 -6.61 11.53 -11.03
N THR A 276 -7.70 12.13 -11.50
CA THR A 276 -9.01 12.17 -10.83
C THR A 276 -9.91 11.00 -11.24
N GLU A 277 -9.32 9.96 -11.84
CA GLU A 277 -10.02 8.82 -12.41
C GLU A 277 -9.36 7.52 -11.97
N SER A 278 -10.18 6.47 -11.79
CA SER A 278 -9.70 5.12 -11.50
C SER A 278 -8.81 4.60 -12.64
N LEU A 279 -7.67 4.00 -12.30
CA LEU A 279 -6.75 3.39 -13.25
C LEU A 279 -6.90 1.87 -13.26
N ILE A 280 -6.79 1.26 -14.45
CA ILE A 280 -6.86 -0.19 -14.61
C ILE A 280 -5.78 -0.63 -15.59
N ARG A 281 -5.02 -1.65 -15.22
CA ARG A 281 -4.08 -2.33 -16.11
C ARG A 281 -4.31 -3.83 -16.06
N LEU A 282 -4.46 -4.44 -17.23
CA LEU A 282 -4.73 -5.87 -17.40
C LEU A 282 -3.67 -6.49 -18.29
N ASP A 283 -3.01 -7.52 -17.77
CA ASP A 283 -2.08 -8.37 -18.50
C ASP A 283 -2.35 -9.85 -18.12
N PRO A 284 -1.92 -10.84 -18.93
CA PRO A 284 -2.33 -12.24 -18.72
C PRO A 284 -2.00 -12.86 -17.35
N HIS A 285 -0.94 -12.36 -16.69
CA HIS A 285 -0.45 -12.90 -15.42
C HIS A 285 -0.49 -11.89 -14.26
N VAL A 286 -0.90 -10.65 -14.54
CA VAL A 286 -1.09 -9.59 -13.54
C VAL A 286 -2.21 -8.65 -13.99
N ALA A 287 -3.16 -8.40 -13.10
CA ALA A 287 -4.21 -7.42 -13.26
C ALA A 287 -4.22 -6.51 -12.03
N GLN A 288 -4.38 -5.21 -12.25
CA GLN A 288 -4.33 -4.22 -11.19
C GLN A 288 -5.33 -3.09 -11.45
N VAL A 289 -5.94 -2.61 -10.38
CA VAL A 289 -6.83 -1.45 -10.39
C VAL A 289 -6.46 -0.56 -9.22
N ALA A 290 -6.37 0.74 -9.49
CA ALA A 290 -6.36 1.80 -8.51
C ALA A 290 -7.70 2.53 -8.64
N ARG A 291 -8.65 2.23 -7.75
CA ARG A 291 -9.99 2.83 -7.72
C ARG A 291 -9.90 4.18 -7.03
N TYR A 292 -10.19 5.24 -7.77
CA TYR A 292 -10.29 6.58 -7.18
C TYR A 292 -11.53 6.68 -6.30
N ILE A 293 -11.38 7.27 -5.11
CA ILE A 293 -12.48 7.48 -4.16
C ILE A 293 -12.86 8.96 -4.19
N ASP A 294 -11.98 9.82 -3.70
CA ASP A 294 -12.10 11.28 -3.70
C ASP A 294 -10.75 11.92 -3.34
N ASP A 295 -10.71 13.25 -3.27
CA ASP A 295 -9.48 14.01 -2.99
C ASP A 295 -8.97 13.79 -1.56
N PHE A 296 -9.81 13.27 -0.66
CA PHE A 296 -9.45 12.99 0.71
C PHE A 296 -8.83 11.60 0.83
N PHE A 297 -9.48 10.55 0.33
CA PHE A 297 -8.96 9.18 0.43
C PHE A 297 -8.05 8.78 -0.74
N GLY A 298 -8.02 9.51 -1.86
CA GLY A 298 -7.21 9.12 -3.01
C GLY A 298 -7.66 7.78 -3.60
N PHE A 299 -6.81 6.74 -3.51
CA PHE A 299 -7.01 5.45 -4.18
C PHE A 299 -7.15 4.26 -3.22
N ASP A 300 -8.03 3.33 -3.60
CA ASP A 300 -8.01 1.93 -3.16
C ASP A 300 -7.32 1.09 -4.24
N GLN A 301 -6.51 0.09 -3.87
CA GLN A 301 -5.84 -0.78 -4.83
C GLN A 301 -6.30 -2.23 -4.73
N TRP A 302 -6.35 -2.89 -5.89
CA TRP A 302 -6.49 -4.34 -5.96
C TRP A 302 -5.57 -4.91 -7.01
N PHE A 303 -4.68 -5.81 -6.58
CA PHE A 303 -3.74 -6.56 -7.41
C PHE A 303 -4.13 -8.03 -7.43
N LEU A 304 -4.21 -8.60 -8.63
CA LEU A 304 -4.38 -10.02 -8.90
C LEU A 304 -3.19 -10.48 -9.73
N PHE A 305 -2.44 -11.48 -9.28
CA PHE A 305 -1.31 -12.01 -10.05
C PHE A 305 -1.15 -13.51 -9.81
N ASP A 306 -0.61 -14.22 -10.79
CA ASP A 306 -0.35 -15.66 -10.65
C ASP A 306 1.12 -16.00 -10.38
N THR A 307 1.37 -17.28 -10.13
CA THR A 307 2.72 -17.84 -9.91
C THR A 307 3.71 -17.46 -11.00
N ARG A 308 3.30 -17.26 -12.25
CA ARG A 308 4.23 -16.95 -13.35
C ARG A 308 4.70 -15.50 -13.26
N TRP A 309 3.81 -14.56 -12.95
CA TRP A 309 4.22 -13.20 -12.66
C TRP A 309 5.06 -13.12 -11.39
N ALA A 310 4.63 -13.81 -10.32
CA ALA A 310 5.34 -13.80 -9.05
C ALA A 310 6.74 -14.40 -9.16
N ALA A 311 6.92 -15.45 -9.97
CA ALA A 311 8.24 -16.04 -10.21
C ALA A 311 9.15 -15.16 -11.09
N ALA A 312 8.59 -14.33 -11.97
CA ALA A 312 9.37 -13.35 -12.74
C ALA A 312 9.74 -12.10 -11.93
N ASN A 313 8.95 -11.77 -10.90
CA ASN A 313 9.10 -10.57 -10.07
C ASN A 313 9.10 -10.95 -8.57
N PRO A 314 10.00 -11.83 -8.11
CA PRO A 314 9.88 -12.48 -6.79
C PRO A 314 9.94 -11.49 -5.62
N ASP A 315 10.80 -10.49 -5.69
CA ASP A 315 10.95 -9.50 -4.61
C ASP A 315 9.74 -8.57 -4.53
N LEU A 316 9.25 -8.13 -5.70
CA LEU A 316 8.05 -7.30 -5.79
C LEU A 316 6.80 -8.05 -5.30
N ALA A 317 6.65 -9.32 -5.67
CA ALA A 317 5.54 -10.15 -5.23
C ALA A 317 5.56 -10.39 -3.72
N ARG A 318 6.72 -10.75 -3.14
CA ARG A 318 6.85 -10.95 -1.68
C ARG A 318 6.63 -9.65 -0.91
N SER A 319 7.18 -8.54 -1.40
CA SER A 319 7.04 -7.24 -0.77
C SER A 319 5.59 -6.77 -0.81
N LEU A 320 4.88 -6.96 -1.93
CA LEU A 320 3.45 -6.64 -2.05
C LEU A 320 2.58 -7.50 -1.11
N LEU A 321 2.85 -8.80 -1.01
CA LEU A 321 2.14 -9.68 -0.07
C LEU A 321 2.34 -9.23 1.38
N ARG A 322 3.56 -8.82 1.75
CA ARG A 322 3.88 -8.29 3.09
C ARG A 322 3.29 -6.91 3.35
N TYR A 323 3.27 -6.04 2.34
CA TYR A 323 2.70 -4.71 2.44
C TYR A 323 1.22 -4.73 2.83
N ALA A 324 0.52 -5.81 2.49
CA ALA A 324 -0.88 -6.04 2.83
C ALA A 324 -1.10 -6.78 4.16
N THR A 325 -0.08 -6.98 4.99
CA THR A 325 -0.23 -7.65 6.30
C THR A 325 0.12 -6.77 7.49
N HIS A 326 1.04 -5.81 7.31
CA HIS A 326 1.57 -5.04 8.42
C HIS A 326 2.12 -3.69 7.96
N TRP A 327 2.08 -2.70 8.84
CA TRP A 327 2.68 -1.39 8.59
C TRP A 327 4.22 -1.46 8.50
N ASP A 328 4.91 -2.16 9.41
CA ASP A 328 6.37 -2.31 9.39
C ASP A 328 6.80 -3.42 8.41
N PRO A 329 7.55 -3.11 7.32
CA PRO A 329 8.02 -4.11 6.35
C PRO A 329 9.07 -5.09 6.92
N PHE A 330 9.67 -4.80 8.07
CA PHE A 330 10.66 -5.67 8.71
C PHE A 330 10.05 -6.61 9.76
N GLU A 331 8.77 -6.45 10.10
CA GLU A 331 8.08 -7.40 10.97
C GLU A 331 7.96 -8.77 10.28
N ALA A 332 7.96 -9.84 11.07
CA ALA A 332 8.04 -11.22 10.61
C ALA A 332 6.76 -11.68 9.90
#